data_AF-A0A8T1V9K8-F1
#
_entry.id   AF-A0A8T1V9K8-F1
#
_cell.length_a   1.000
_cell.length_b   1.000
_cell.length_c   1.000
_cell.angle_alpha   90.00
_cell.angle_beta   90.00
_cell.angle_gamma   90.00
#
_symmetry.space_group_name_H-M   'P 1'
#
loop_
_entity.id
_entity.type
_entity.pdbx_description
1 polymer ?
#
loop_
_entity_poly.entity_id
_entity_poly.type
_entity_poly.pdbx_seq_one_letter_code
_entity_poly.pdbx_strand_id
1 'polypeptide(L)'
;MEKHDRNEDAAVVGQASPLVKAVKSTLTCEYCNTKFTTRGMPFHRSKCARKRENEKAAAKKTRAYKFCILNESIHEEILIFLGNQTLMKMQMITGDRYQQCESVLARYCCKCENDNLVVKEGFCHVLQATKHEAKDKYGVRDKDFSVFFSQPHAQYTLFDRVTLEKFMIRSCGSKMEWVRHLAKRDIRKKTAHATRIQNAEVYALLSTRAPAFVDYVRATNIKKMDKEYLEQCSQRFFTLNSEL
;
A
#
# COMPACT_ATOMS: atom_id res chain seq x y z
N MET A 1 -44.55 0.74 -62.02
CA MET A 1 -44.80 -0.64 -62.50
C MET A 1 -44.27 -1.55 -61.39
N GLU A 2 -45.02 -2.38 -60.69
CA GLU A 2 -46.37 -2.90 -60.86
C GLU A 2 -46.79 -3.44 -59.48
N LYS A 3 -48.05 -3.19 -59.10
CA LYS A 3 -48.71 -3.87 -57.98
C LYS A 3 -49.11 -5.27 -58.44
N HIS A 4 -49.10 -6.24 -57.53
CA HIS A 4 -50.08 -7.33 -57.60
C HIS A 4 -50.47 -7.78 -56.18
N ASP A 5 -51.65 -7.32 -55.77
CA ASP A 5 -52.54 -8.07 -54.89
C ASP A 5 -53.15 -9.22 -55.68
N ARG A 6 -53.36 -10.37 -55.02
CA ARG A 6 -54.52 -11.23 -55.23
C ARG A 6 -54.86 -12.02 -53.96
N ASN A 7 -56.04 -11.68 -53.47
CA ASN A 7 -56.85 -12.34 -52.47
C ASN A 7 -57.39 -13.67 -53.02
N GLU A 8 -57.66 -14.66 -52.17
CA GLU A 8 -58.92 -15.46 -52.21
C GLU A 8 -58.96 -16.52 -51.09
N ASP A 9 -60.08 -16.49 -50.38
CA ASP A 9 -60.49 -17.31 -49.25
C ASP A 9 -60.80 -18.77 -49.61
N ALA A 10 -60.55 -19.66 -48.66
CA ALA A 10 -61.35 -20.88 -48.49
C ALA A 10 -61.38 -21.29 -47.02
N ALA A 11 -62.53 -21.09 -46.37
CA ALA A 11 -62.83 -21.58 -45.04
C ALA A 11 -63.15 -23.09 -45.07
N VAL A 12 -62.54 -23.86 -44.17
CA VAL A 12 -63.11 -25.12 -43.64
C VAL A 12 -62.81 -25.21 -42.14
N VAL A 13 -63.88 -25.26 -41.36
CA VAL A 13 -63.90 -25.52 -39.92
C VAL A 13 -63.72 -27.01 -39.67
N GLY A 14 -62.86 -27.39 -38.71
CA GLY A 14 -62.71 -28.77 -38.24
C GLY A 14 -61.98 -28.85 -36.90
N GLN A 15 -62.58 -29.52 -35.93
CA GLN A 15 -62.28 -29.48 -34.49
C GLN A 15 -60.99 -30.21 -34.05
N ALA A 16 -60.45 -29.71 -32.93
CA ALA A 16 -59.85 -30.41 -31.78
C ALA A 16 -58.66 -31.38 -31.99
N SER A 17 -57.48 -30.97 -31.50
CA SER A 17 -56.72 -31.67 -30.44
C SER A 17 -55.48 -30.86 -30.02
N PRO A 18 -55.12 -30.76 -28.72
CA PRO A 18 -53.95 -30.01 -28.29
C PRO A 18 -52.69 -30.86 -28.51
N LEU A 19 -51.93 -30.55 -29.56
CA LEU A 19 -50.59 -31.09 -29.75
C LEU A 19 -49.68 -30.52 -28.65
N VAL A 20 -49.37 -31.34 -27.65
CA VAL A 20 -48.37 -31.06 -26.62
C VAL A 20 -47.08 -30.64 -27.31
N LYS A 21 -46.77 -29.34 -27.28
CA LYS A 21 -45.53 -28.79 -27.82
C LYS A 21 -44.39 -29.33 -26.95
N ALA A 22 -43.68 -30.34 -27.47
CA ALA A 22 -42.46 -30.84 -26.88
C ALA A 22 -41.52 -29.66 -26.58
N VAL A 23 -41.21 -29.45 -25.30
CA VAL A 23 -40.29 -28.41 -24.84
C VAL A 23 -38.94 -28.70 -25.47
N LYS A 24 -38.53 -27.89 -26.45
CA LYS A 24 -37.23 -28.03 -27.11
C LYS A 24 -36.14 -27.87 -26.05
N SER A 25 -35.42 -28.95 -25.76
CA SER A 25 -34.28 -28.91 -24.85
C SER A 25 -33.27 -27.85 -25.31
N THR A 26 -32.91 -26.96 -24.39
CA THR A 26 -31.92 -25.91 -24.63
C THR A 26 -30.70 -26.15 -23.77
N LEU A 27 -29.51 -25.90 -24.33
CA LEU A 27 -28.21 -25.99 -23.69
C LEU A 27 -27.59 -24.60 -23.63
N THR A 28 -26.91 -24.30 -22.53
CA THR A 28 -26.21 -23.03 -22.36
C THR A 28 -24.76 -23.19 -22.80
N CYS A 29 -24.25 -22.25 -23.59
CA CYS A 29 -22.84 -22.23 -23.95
C CYS A 29 -21.97 -21.79 -22.77
N GLU A 30 -21.02 -22.62 -22.36
CA GLU A 30 -20.07 -22.33 -21.27
C GLU A 30 -19.16 -21.11 -21.54
N TYR A 31 -19.04 -20.69 -22.80
CA TYR A 31 -18.11 -19.62 -23.19
C TYR A 31 -18.79 -18.25 -23.30
N CYS A 32 -20.04 -18.18 -23.77
CA CYS A 32 -20.76 -16.91 -23.93
C CYS A 32 -22.07 -16.86 -23.14
N ASN A 33 -22.34 -17.88 -22.31
CA ASN A 33 -23.51 -18.01 -21.43
C ASN A 33 -24.86 -17.84 -22.14
N THR A 34 -24.90 -17.98 -23.46
CA THR A 34 -26.11 -17.85 -24.27
C THR A 34 -26.77 -19.22 -24.44
N LYS A 35 -28.10 -19.25 -24.38
CA LYS A 35 -28.90 -20.48 -24.51
C LYS A 35 -29.15 -20.79 -25.99
N PHE A 36 -28.89 -22.02 -26.40
CA PHE A 36 -29.13 -22.54 -27.74
C PHE A 36 -29.99 -23.79 -27.67
N THR A 37 -30.74 -24.10 -28.73
CA THR A 37 -31.39 -25.41 -28.84
C THR A 37 -30.36 -26.52 -28.96
N THR A 38 -30.69 -27.75 -28.56
CA THR A 38 -29.77 -28.91 -28.68
C THR A 38 -29.21 -29.07 -30.09
N ARG A 39 -30.00 -28.74 -31.13
CA ARG A 39 -29.55 -28.77 -32.54
C ARG A 39 -28.63 -27.59 -32.92
N GLY A 40 -28.79 -26.42 -32.30
CA GLY A 40 -28.00 -25.22 -32.59
C GLY A 40 -26.66 -25.13 -31.82
N MET A 41 -26.54 -25.87 -30.70
CA MET A 41 -25.37 -25.85 -29.84
C MET A 41 -24.06 -26.30 -30.52
N PRO A 42 -24.02 -27.35 -31.36
CA PRO A 42 -22.80 -27.75 -32.07
C PRO A 42 -22.28 -26.68 -33.03
N PHE A 43 -23.17 -26.02 -33.77
CA PHE A 43 -22.82 -24.94 -34.71
C PHE A 43 -22.33 -23.69 -34.00
N HIS A 44 -22.89 -23.39 -32.83
CA HIS A 44 -22.45 -22.27 -32.02
C HIS A 44 -21.07 -22.53 -31.40
N ARG A 45 -20.83 -23.73 -30.86
CA ARG A 45 -19.61 -24.07 -30.10
C ARG A 45 -18.33 -23.83 -30.90
N SER A 46 -18.30 -24.26 -32.17
CA SER A 46 -17.14 -24.05 -33.05
C SER A 46 -16.90 -22.57 -33.36
N LYS A 47 -17.96 -21.80 -33.67
CA LYS A 47 -17.87 -20.37 -33.95
C LYS A 47 -17.46 -19.57 -32.71
N CYS A 48 -17.97 -19.94 -31.54
CA CYS A 48 -17.65 -19.31 -30.27
C CYS A 48 -16.21 -19.58 -29.84
N ALA A 49 -15.74 -20.82 -30.00
CA ALA A 49 -14.33 -21.18 -29.74
C ALA A 49 -13.38 -20.36 -30.63
N ARG A 50 -13.65 -20.28 -31.94
CA ARG A 50 -12.83 -19.50 -32.88
C ARG A 50 -12.83 -18.00 -32.55
N LYS A 51 -13.98 -17.43 -32.16
CA LYS A 51 -14.06 -16.02 -31.73
C LYS A 51 -13.17 -15.75 -30.52
N ARG A 52 -13.19 -16.66 -29.54
CA ARG A 52 -12.37 -16.57 -28.33
C ARG A 52 -10.88 -16.69 -28.63
N GLU A 53 -10.47 -17.58 -29.53
CA GLU A 53 -9.07 -17.68 -29.97
C GLU A 53 -8.59 -16.39 -30.63
N ASN A 54 -9.44 -15.79 -31.47
CA ASN A 54 -9.15 -14.50 -32.10
C ASN A 54 -9.07 -13.36 -31.08
N GLU A 55 -9.95 -13.32 -30.08
CA GLU A 55 -9.90 -12.33 -28.99
C GLU A 55 -8.65 -12.51 -28.11
N LYS A 56 -8.27 -13.76 -27.79
CA LYS A 56 -7.01 -14.06 -27.10
C LYS A 56 -5.78 -13.66 -27.93
N ALA A 57 -5.81 -13.90 -29.23
CA ALA A 57 -4.73 -13.48 -30.13
C ALA A 57 -4.66 -11.94 -30.25
N ALA A 58 -5.81 -11.26 -30.29
CA ALA A 58 -5.88 -9.80 -30.29
C ALA A 58 -5.41 -9.18 -28.97
N ALA A 59 -5.75 -9.76 -27.83
CA ALA A 59 -5.28 -9.32 -26.51
C ALA A 59 -3.76 -9.54 -26.32
N LYS A 60 -3.19 -10.56 -26.99
CA LYS A 60 -1.74 -10.82 -27.02
C LYS A 60 -0.97 -9.92 -27.98
N LYS A 61 -1.64 -9.25 -28.92
CA LYS A 61 -1.00 -8.21 -29.73
C LYS A 61 -0.89 -6.96 -28.88
N THR A 62 0.28 -6.74 -28.26
CA THR A 62 0.70 -5.42 -27.80
C THR A 62 0.47 -4.45 -28.96
N ARG A 63 -0.47 -3.50 -28.80
CA ARG A 63 -0.63 -2.41 -29.76
C ARG A 63 0.57 -1.50 -29.60
N ALA A 64 1.62 -1.76 -30.37
CA ALA A 64 2.73 -0.85 -30.53
C ALA A 64 2.18 0.46 -31.09
N TYR A 65 2.30 1.55 -30.33
CA TYR A 65 2.02 2.88 -30.85
C TYR A 65 3.19 3.27 -31.74
N LYS A 66 2.94 3.40 -33.05
CA LYS A 66 3.96 3.87 -33.98
C LYS A 66 4.03 5.39 -33.87
N PHE A 67 5.01 5.90 -33.12
CA PHE A 67 5.33 7.32 -33.15
C PHE A 67 5.90 7.67 -34.52
N CYS A 68 5.39 8.73 -35.15
CA CYS A 68 5.96 9.25 -36.38
C CYS A 68 7.14 10.14 -36.00
N ILE A 69 8.36 9.63 -36.14
CA ILE A 69 9.58 10.40 -36.03
C ILE A 69 9.73 11.20 -37.32
N LEU A 70 9.53 12.52 -37.26
CA LEU A 70 9.61 13.40 -38.42
C LEU A 70 11.05 13.74 -38.82
N ASN A 71 11.98 13.62 -37.87
CA ASN A 71 13.41 13.86 -38.07
C ASN A 71 14.22 12.88 -37.22
N GLU A 72 14.94 11.97 -37.88
CA GLU A 72 15.73 10.94 -37.21
C GLU A 72 16.93 11.51 -36.46
N SER A 73 17.57 12.58 -36.95
CA SER A 73 18.75 13.15 -36.28
C SER A 73 18.39 13.81 -34.95
N ILE A 74 17.28 14.55 -34.92
CA ILE A 74 16.76 15.16 -33.69
C ILE A 74 16.30 14.08 -32.71
N HIS A 75 15.70 13.01 -33.22
CA HIS A 75 15.28 11.90 -32.39
C HIS A 75 16.46 11.20 -31.71
N GLU A 76 17.54 10.91 -32.44
CA GLU A 76 18.75 10.32 -31.84
C GLU A 76 19.39 11.25 -30.81
N GLU A 77 19.42 12.57 -31.05
CA GLU A 77 19.87 13.52 -30.03
C GLU A 77 19.01 13.47 -28.77
N ILE A 78 17.68 13.44 -28.92
CA ILE A 78 16.76 13.29 -27.79
C ILE A 78 17.04 11.99 -27.05
N LEU A 79 17.22 10.86 -27.74
CA LEU A 79 17.51 9.57 -27.11
C LEU A 79 18.78 9.61 -26.25
N ILE A 80 19.82 10.34 -26.67
CA ILE A 80 21.07 10.50 -25.91
C ILE A 80 20.84 11.24 -24.58
N PHE A 81 19.90 12.19 -24.53
CA PHE A 81 19.53 12.88 -23.30
C PHE A 81 18.63 12.04 -22.37
N LEU A 82 18.02 10.96 -22.89
CA LEU A 82 17.14 10.12 -22.10
C LEU A 82 17.95 9.14 -21.25
N GLY A 83 17.65 9.11 -19.95
CA GLY A 83 18.17 8.09 -19.06
C GLY A 83 17.69 6.69 -19.48
N ASN A 84 18.48 5.67 -19.13
CA ASN A 84 18.24 4.26 -19.46
C ASN A 84 16.82 3.75 -19.11
N GLN A 85 16.21 4.27 -18.04
CA GLN A 85 14.84 3.89 -17.66
C GLN A 85 13.77 4.48 -18.58
N THR A 86 13.94 5.73 -19.02
CA THR A 86 13.03 6.36 -19.99
C THR A 86 13.12 5.65 -21.34
N LEU A 87 14.33 5.28 -21.75
CA LEU A 87 14.55 4.46 -22.95
C LEU A 87 13.85 3.10 -22.85
N MET A 88 13.92 2.41 -21.71
CA MET A 88 13.17 1.16 -21.49
C MET A 88 11.65 1.34 -21.55
N LYS A 89 11.13 2.39 -20.92
CA LYS A 89 9.68 2.70 -20.96
C LYS A 89 9.24 2.98 -22.40
N MET A 90 10.02 3.77 -23.16
CA MET A 90 9.76 3.99 -24.57
C MET A 90 9.79 2.68 -25.35
N GLN A 91 10.81 1.83 -25.17
CA GLN A 91 10.94 0.54 -25.84
C GLN A 91 9.75 -0.39 -25.56
N MET A 92 9.15 -0.34 -24.37
CA MET A 92 7.92 -1.10 -24.07
C MET A 92 6.68 -0.56 -24.79
N ILE A 93 6.57 0.76 -24.95
CA ILE A 93 5.42 1.42 -25.57
C ILE A 93 5.49 1.33 -27.10
N THR A 94 6.67 1.57 -27.66
CA THR A 94 6.92 1.60 -29.11
C THR A 94 7.21 0.20 -29.65
N GLY A 95 7.79 -0.68 -28.85
CA GLY A 95 8.31 -1.98 -29.28
C GLY A 95 9.68 -1.90 -29.96
N ASP A 96 10.27 -0.71 -30.05
CA ASP A 96 11.58 -0.49 -30.68
C ASP A 96 12.73 -0.89 -29.77
N ARG A 97 13.88 -1.23 -30.34
CA ARG A 97 15.10 -1.51 -29.57
C ARG A 97 16.06 -0.33 -29.64
N TYR A 98 16.24 0.37 -28.52
CA TYR A 98 17.23 1.45 -28.44
C TYR A 98 18.59 0.88 -28.02
N GLN A 99 19.65 1.13 -28.80
CA GLN A 99 21.00 0.56 -28.54
C GLN A 99 21.61 1.05 -27.23
N GLN A 100 21.25 2.26 -26.81
CA GLN A 100 21.72 2.92 -25.59
C GLN A 100 21.05 2.38 -24.32
N CYS A 101 20.13 1.43 -24.48
CA CYS A 101 19.29 0.89 -23.44
C CYS A 101 19.91 -0.37 -22.81
N GLU A 102 20.47 -0.23 -21.62
CA GLU A 102 20.97 -1.32 -20.80
C GLU A 102 19.84 -1.96 -19.99
N SER A 103 19.12 -2.89 -20.62
CA SER A 103 18.01 -3.63 -20.00
C SER A 103 18.33 -4.30 -18.65
N VAL A 104 19.60 -4.65 -18.40
CA VAL A 104 20.06 -5.28 -17.15
C VAL A 104 20.03 -4.30 -15.97
N LEU A 105 20.25 -3.01 -16.21
CA LEU A 105 20.22 -1.95 -15.19
C LEU A 105 18.80 -1.44 -14.91
N ALA A 106 17.85 -1.72 -15.79
CA ALA A 106 16.46 -1.32 -15.68
C ALA A 106 15.59 -2.31 -14.88
N ARG A 107 16.14 -2.86 -13.78
CA ARG A 107 15.32 -3.62 -12.83
C ARG A 107 14.40 -2.63 -12.12
N TYR A 108 13.10 -2.80 -12.28
CA TYR A 108 12.05 -1.92 -11.76
C TYR A 108 11.67 -2.26 -10.31
N CYS A 109 11.43 -1.26 -9.46
CA CYS A 109 10.57 -1.41 -8.30
C CYS A 109 9.10 -1.31 -8.76
N CYS A 110 8.39 -2.43 -8.83
CA CYS A 110 7.01 -2.52 -9.36
C CYS A 110 5.94 -1.68 -8.61
N LYS A 111 6.27 -1.04 -7.48
CA LYS A 111 5.32 -0.24 -6.68
C LYS A 111 5.64 1.25 -6.59
N CYS A 112 6.86 1.63 -6.94
CA CYS A 112 7.35 2.96 -6.65
C CYS A 112 7.08 3.96 -7.77
N GLU A 113 6.91 3.48 -9.01
CA GLU A 113 6.94 4.27 -10.27
C GLU A 113 8.15 5.21 -10.46
N ASN A 114 9.03 5.30 -9.45
CA ASN A 114 10.17 6.20 -9.35
C ASN A 114 11.49 5.52 -9.66
N ASP A 115 12.40 6.32 -10.22
CA ASP A 115 13.71 5.96 -10.75
C ASP A 115 14.73 5.67 -9.63
N ASN A 116 14.47 4.67 -8.79
CA ASN A 116 15.43 4.27 -7.77
C ASN A 116 16.24 3.06 -8.21
N LEU A 117 17.56 3.19 -8.16
CA LEU A 117 18.51 2.09 -8.34
C LEU A 117 18.09 0.93 -7.41
N VAL A 118 17.78 -0.21 -8.01
CA VAL A 118 17.65 -1.47 -7.27
C VAL A 118 19.00 -1.72 -6.61
N VAL A 119 19.04 -1.63 -5.29
CA VAL A 119 20.18 -2.18 -4.55
C VAL A 119 20.09 -3.70 -4.66
N LYS A 120 21.27 -4.33 -4.75
CA LYS A 120 21.48 -5.80 -4.76
C LYS A 120 20.38 -6.54 -3.98
N GLU A 121 19.88 -7.62 -4.59
CA GLU A 121 18.85 -8.53 -4.05
C GLU A 121 17.38 -8.13 -4.27
N GLY A 122 17.09 -7.08 -5.03
CA GLY A 122 15.75 -6.88 -5.62
C GLY A 122 14.77 -6.06 -4.79
N PHE A 123 15.24 -5.32 -3.78
CA PHE A 123 14.42 -4.42 -2.99
C PHE A 123 14.75 -2.95 -3.26
N CYS A 124 13.72 -2.10 -3.25
CA CYS A 124 13.89 -0.66 -3.33
C CYS A 124 14.25 -0.08 -1.96
N HIS A 125 15.29 0.75 -1.89
CA HIS A 125 15.72 1.41 -0.64
C HIS A 125 14.62 2.27 0.00
N VAL A 126 13.65 2.76 -0.78
CA VAL A 126 12.48 3.52 -0.29
C VAL A 126 11.48 2.65 0.46
N LEU A 127 11.44 1.34 0.18
CA LEU A 127 10.52 0.38 0.78
C LEU A 127 11.09 -0.32 2.01
N GLN A 128 12.34 -0.05 2.38
CA GLN A 128 12.95 -0.66 3.56
C GLN A 128 12.99 0.33 4.73
N ALA A 129 12.85 -0.19 5.94
CA ALA A 129 12.98 0.54 7.18
C ALA A 129 13.99 -0.15 8.08
N THR A 130 14.82 0.65 8.75
CA THR A 130 15.69 0.12 9.81
C THR A 130 14.87 -0.28 11.03
N LYS A 131 15.44 -1.09 11.94
CA LYS A 131 14.81 -1.41 13.24
C LYS A 131 14.39 -0.14 14.00
N HIS A 132 15.23 0.90 13.97
CA HIS A 132 14.93 2.17 14.64
C HIS A 132 13.73 2.87 14.00
N GLU A 133 13.70 2.97 12.67
CA GLU A 133 12.55 3.54 11.95
C GLU A 133 11.26 2.75 12.16
N ALA A 134 11.32 1.42 12.16
CA ALA A 134 10.18 0.56 12.43
C ALA A 134 9.59 0.80 13.84
N LYS A 135 10.44 0.99 14.85
CA LYS A 135 9.98 1.37 16.18
C LYS A 135 9.37 2.77 16.18
N ASP A 136 10.09 3.74 15.64
CA ASP A 136 9.71 5.13 15.85
C ASP A 136 8.54 5.55 14.97
N LYS A 137 8.61 5.29 13.66
CA LYS A 137 7.56 5.66 12.69
C LYS A 137 6.37 4.72 12.71
N TYR A 138 6.60 3.41 12.87
CA TYR A 138 5.52 2.41 12.77
C TYR A 138 4.97 1.94 14.12
N GLY A 139 5.70 2.13 15.21
CA GLY A 139 5.24 1.71 16.54
C GLY A 139 5.42 0.23 16.85
N VAL A 140 6.26 -0.47 16.08
CA VAL A 140 6.58 -1.88 16.33
C VAL A 140 7.33 -2.01 17.65
N ARG A 141 6.93 -2.95 18.51
CA ARG A 141 7.58 -3.20 19.80
C ARG A 141 8.75 -4.16 19.61
N ASP A 142 9.72 -4.11 20.53
CA ASP A 142 10.92 -4.95 20.45
C ASP A 142 10.63 -6.45 20.32
N LYS A 143 9.64 -6.95 21.07
CA LYS A 143 9.24 -8.35 21.06
C LYS A 143 8.62 -8.81 19.74
N ASP A 144 8.02 -7.88 18.99
CA ASP A 144 7.28 -8.18 17.77
C ASP A 144 8.25 -8.33 16.56
N PHE A 145 9.53 -7.94 16.70
CA PHE A 145 10.51 -8.07 15.61
C PHE A 145 10.79 -9.53 15.21
N SER A 146 10.57 -10.49 16.11
CA SER A 146 10.73 -11.93 15.84
C SER A 146 9.79 -12.47 14.76
N VAL A 147 8.68 -11.76 14.49
CA VAL A 147 7.66 -12.17 13.52
C VAL A 147 8.05 -11.81 12.09
N PHE A 148 9.00 -10.89 11.91
CA PHE A 148 9.41 -10.43 10.58
C PHE A 148 10.62 -11.23 10.09
N PHE A 149 10.55 -11.68 8.83
CA PHE A 149 11.74 -12.12 8.12
C PHE A 149 12.66 -10.92 7.93
N SER A 150 13.84 -10.97 8.54
CA SER A 150 14.86 -9.94 8.39
C SER A 150 16.04 -10.45 7.58
N GLN A 151 16.51 -9.65 6.61
CA GLN A 151 17.81 -9.88 6.01
C GLN A 151 18.89 -9.28 6.93
N PRO A 152 19.83 -10.08 7.45
CA PRO A 152 20.95 -9.56 8.21
C PRO A 152 21.93 -8.87 7.25
N HIS A 153 21.95 -7.54 7.25
CA HIS A 153 23.06 -6.79 6.68
C HIS A 153 24.18 -6.68 7.72
N ALA A 154 25.43 -6.58 7.25
CA ALA A 154 26.65 -6.59 8.08
C ALA A 154 26.67 -5.59 9.25
N GLN A 155 25.81 -4.57 9.27
CA GLN A 155 25.71 -3.58 10.35
C GLN A 155 24.28 -3.26 10.81
N TYR A 156 23.23 -3.70 10.10
CA TYR A 156 21.85 -3.33 10.43
C TYR A 156 20.83 -4.32 9.89
N THR A 157 19.70 -4.41 10.58
CA THR A 157 18.55 -5.22 10.18
C THR A 157 17.56 -4.35 9.40
N LEU A 158 17.27 -4.73 8.16
CA LEU A 158 16.29 -4.05 7.30
C LEU A 158 14.97 -4.84 7.25
N PHE A 159 13.87 -4.11 7.23
CA PHE A 159 12.51 -4.64 7.19
C PHE A 159 11.72 -4.02 6.04
N ASP A 160 10.92 -4.81 5.35
CA ASP A 160 9.98 -4.32 4.33
C ASP A 160 8.85 -3.51 4.97
N ARG A 161 8.72 -2.24 4.57
CA ARG A 161 7.70 -1.30 5.05
C ARG A 161 6.28 -1.81 4.79
N VAL A 162 6.03 -2.48 3.67
CA VAL A 162 4.69 -3.04 3.37
C VAL A 162 4.33 -4.12 4.37
N THR A 163 5.29 -4.97 4.71
CA THR A 163 5.12 -6.02 5.73
C THR A 163 4.90 -5.41 7.11
N LEU A 164 5.66 -4.36 7.48
CA LEU A 164 5.44 -3.62 8.73
C LEU A 164 4.03 -3.02 8.80
N GLU A 165 3.57 -2.37 7.74
CA GLU A 165 2.22 -1.78 7.69
C GLU A 165 1.13 -2.83 7.83
N LYS A 166 1.23 -3.92 7.06
CA LYS A 166 0.27 -5.03 7.14
C LYS A 166 0.22 -5.62 8.54
N PHE A 167 1.37 -5.78 9.19
CA PHE A 167 1.46 -6.26 10.56
C PHE A 167 0.78 -5.29 11.53
N MET A 168 1.03 -3.98 11.42
CA MET A 168 0.42 -2.99 12.30
C MET A 168 -1.08 -2.88 12.10
N ILE A 169 -1.56 -2.92 10.86
CA ILE A 169 -3.00 -2.96 10.55
C ILE A 169 -3.64 -4.22 11.13
N ARG A 170 -2.99 -5.40 11.02
CA ARG A 170 -3.49 -6.64 11.61
C ARG A 170 -3.52 -6.58 13.14
N SER A 171 -2.48 -6.01 13.75
CA SER A 171 -2.34 -5.94 15.21
C SER A 171 -3.26 -4.92 15.86
N CYS A 172 -3.51 -3.79 15.18
CA CYS A 172 -4.42 -2.74 15.63
C CYS A 172 -5.85 -2.88 15.09
N GLY A 173 -6.09 -3.83 14.18
CA GLY A 173 -7.39 -4.09 13.54
C GLY A 173 -7.70 -3.19 12.34
N SER A 174 -7.21 -1.95 12.30
CA SER A 174 -7.36 -1.06 11.15
C SER A 174 -6.25 -0.01 11.07
N LYS A 175 -6.15 0.68 9.92
CA LYS A 175 -5.22 1.81 9.76
C LYS A 175 -5.54 2.97 10.69
N MET A 176 -6.83 3.27 10.92
CA MET A 176 -7.25 4.33 11.83
C MET A 176 -6.92 4.00 13.29
N GLU A 177 -7.14 2.77 13.72
CA GLU A 177 -6.76 2.32 15.07
C GLU A 177 -5.25 2.34 15.27
N TRP A 178 -4.48 1.99 14.23
CA TRP A 178 -3.03 2.13 14.27
C TRP A 178 -2.58 3.59 14.46
N VAL A 179 -3.19 4.55 13.73
CA VAL A 179 -2.90 5.99 13.93
C VAL A 179 -3.25 6.44 15.35
N ARG A 180 -4.40 6.02 15.90
CA ARG A 180 -4.78 6.30 17.30
C ARG A 180 -3.78 5.70 18.29
N HIS A 181 -3.27 4.49 18.01
CA HIS A 181 -2.25 3.85 18.81
C HIS A 181 -0.95 4.68 18.83
N LEU A 182 -0.48 5.15 17.68
CA LEU A 182 0.69 6.03 17.57
C LEU A 182 0.49 7.33 18.34
N ALA A 183 -0.66 8.00 18.17
CA ALA A 183 -0.96 9.24 18.87
C ALA A 183 -0.95 9.07 20.41
N LYS A 184 -1.58 8.00 20.92
CA LYS A 184 -1.56 7.68 22.37
C LYS A 184 -0.13 7.44 22.88
N ARG A 185 0.68 6.73 22.10
CA ARG A 185 2.08 6.46 22.43
C ARG A 185 2.90 7.76 22.49
N ASP A 186 2.70 8.66 21.54
CA ASP A 186 3.45 9.92 21.48
C ASP A 186 3.06 10.86 22.62
N ILE A 187 1.77 10.90 23.00
CA ILE A 187 1.32 11.61 24.20
C ILE A 187 2.04 11.04 25.44
N ARG A 188 2.06 9.71 25.62
CA ARG A 188 2.77 9.08 26.75
C ARG A 188 4.27 9.40 26.76
N LYS A 189 4.93 9.37 25.60
CA LYS A 189 6.35 9.75 25.46
C LYS A 189 6.56 11.20 25.90
N LYS A 190 5.73 12.14 25.43
CA LYS A 190 5.81 13.56 25.80
C LYS A 190 5.59 13.77 27.30
N THR A 191 4.57 13.15 27.88
CA THR A 191 4.31 13.24 29.32
C THR A 191 5.48 12.68 30.13
N ALA A 192 5.99 11.49 29.77
CA ALA A 192 7.13 10.90 30.47
C ALA A 192 8.40 11.76 30.37
N HIS A 193 8.63 12.39 29.21
CA HIS A 193 9.74 13.31 29.02
C HIS A 193 9.61 14.56 29.89
N ALA A 194 8.42 15.18 29.90
CA ALA A 194 8.13 16.33 30.77
C ALA A 194 8.35 15.98 32.25
N THR A 195 7.88 14.82 32.72
CA THR A 195 8.13 14.35 34.09
C THR A 195 9.62 14.16 34.38
N ARG A 196 10.40 13.64 33.43
CA ARG A 196 11.86 13.49 33.61
C ARG A 196 12.56 14.84 33.72
N ILE A 197 12.18 15.83 32.90
CA ILE A 197 12.71 17.19 32.99
C ILE A 197 12.37 17.79 34.34
N GLN A 198 11.10 17.75 34.75
CA GLN A 198 10.66 18.27 36.05
C GLN A 198 11.43 17.62 37.21
N ASN A 199 11.58 16.29 37.20
CA ASN A 199 12.33 15.59 38.23
C ASN A 199 13.81 16.00 38.24
N ALA A 200 14.44 16.16 37.07
CA ALA A 200 15.82 16.61 36.98
C ALA A 200 16.02 18.03 37.56
N GLU A 201 15.09 18.95 37.29
CA GLU A 201 15.11 20.30 37.86
C GLU A 201 14.95 20.30 39.38
N VAL A 202 14.05 19.45 39.89
CA VAL A 202 13.83 19.27 41.33
C VAL A 202 15.08 18.70 42.00
N TYR A 203 15.72 17.68 41.41
CA TYR A 203 16.98 17.13 41.92
C TYR A 203 18.10 18.17 41.91
N ALA A 204 18.22 18.98 40.86
CA ALA A 204 19.19 20.07 40.79
C ALA A 204 18.94 21.11 41.90
N LEU A 205 17.67 21.50 42.14
CA LEU A 205 17.31 22.42 43.21
C LEU A 205 17.68 21.86 44.58
N LEU A 206 17.34 20.61 44.88
CA LEU A 206 17.68 20.00 46.17
C LEU A 206 19.20 19.89 46.38
N SER A 207 19.97 19.71 45.31
CA SER A 207 21.43 19.58 45.38
C SER A 207 22.13 20.90 45.75
N THR A 208 21.48 22.05 45.59
CA THR A 208 22.00 23.37 46.02
C THR A 208 21.54 23.77 47.42
N ARG A 209 20.70 22.96 48.09
CA ARG A 209 20.16 23.25 49.43
C ARG A 209 20.93 22.53 50.53
N ALA A 210 20.75 23.00 51.76
CA ALA A 210 21.38 22.41 52.93
C ALA A 210 20.91 20.94 53.12
N PRO A 211 21.80 20.02 53.53
CA PRO A 211 21.46 18.61 53.73
C PRO A 211 20.24 18.38 54.64
N ALA A 212 20.11 19.18 55.71
CA ALA A 212 18.98 19.11 56.64
C ALA A 212 17.62 19.35 55.97
N PHE A 213 17.56 20.25 54.99
CA PHE A 213 16.34 20.49 54.23
C PHE A 213 16.04 19.33 53.26
N VAL A 214 17.07 18.74 52.65
CA VAL A 214 16.92 17.58 51.77
C VAL A 214 16.35 16.37 52.54
N ASP A 215 16.83 16.15 53.77
CA ASP A 215 16.34 15.09 54.65
C ASP A 215 14.89 15.34 55.08
N TYR A 216 14.53 16.59 55.40
CA TYR A 216 13.14 16.99 55.68
C TYR A 216 12.20 16.70 54.49
N VAL A 217 12.61 17.05 53.27
CA VAL A 217 11.82 16.79 52.06
C VAL A 217 11.66 15.29 51.80
N ARG A 218 12.70 14.48 52.06
CA ARG A 218 12.63 13.03 51.92
C ARG A 218 11.71 12.40 52.97
N ALA A 219 11.75 12.86 54.21
CA ALA A 219 10.93 12.37 55.31
C ALA A 219 9.43 12.70 55.12
N THR A 220 9.13 13.85 54.53
CA THR A 220 7.74 14.31 54.31
C THR A 220 7.07 13.71 53.06
N ASN A 221 7.82 12.98 52.22
CA ASN A 221 7.31 12.26 51.05
C ASN A 221 6.41 13.14 50.16
N ILE A 222 6.84 14.37 49.90
CA ILE A 222 6.08 15.36 49.11
C ILE A 222 6.03 14.88 47.65
N LYS A 223 4.91 14.27 47.26
CA LYS A 223 4.73 13.61 45.94
C LYS A 223 4.59 14.57 44.76
N LYS A 224 4.32 15.86 45.00
CA LYS A 224 4.17 16.88 43.96
C LYS A 224 5.20 17.98 44.20
N MET A 225 6.30 17.88 43.47
CA MET A 225 7.41 18.81 43.55
C MET A 225 7.25 19.83 42.42
N ASP A 226 6.37 20.79 42.65
CA ASP A 226 6.45 22.05 41.92
C ASP A 226 7.65 22.84 42.46
N LYS A 227 8.43 23.43 41.57
CA LYS A 227 9.65 24.17 41.90
C LYS A 227 9.34 25.33 42.83
N GLU A 228 8.26 26.05 42.56
CA GLU A 228 7.84 27.22 43.34
C GLU A 228 7.41 26.83 44.76
N TYR A 229 6.70 25.71 44.90
CA TYR A 229 6.31 25.18 46.20
C TYR A 229 7.52 24.74 47.04
N LEU A 230 8.51 24.10 46.41
CA LEU A 230 9.76 23.72 47.08
C LEU A 230 10.58 24.93 47.53
N GLU A 231 10.60 25.99 46.73
CA GLU A 231 11.27 27.24 47.08
C GLU A 231 10.66 27.87 48.33
N GLN A 232 9.32 27.97 48.38
CA GLN A 232 8.59 28.47 49.54
C GLN A 232 8.80 27.60 50.79
N CYS A 233 8.81 26.27 50.63
CA CYS A 233 9.08 25.35 51.73
C CYS A 233 10.52 25.50 52.25
N SER A 234 11.49 25.68 51.34
CA SER A 234 12.89 25.90 51.70
C SER A 234 13.04 27.18 52.51
N GLN A 235 12.44 28.30 52.06
CA GLN A 235 12.49 29.56 52.78
C GLN A 235 11.91 29.43 54.19
N ARG A 236 10.70 28.84 54.30
CA ARG A 236 10.06 28.59 55.59
C ARG A 236 10.90 27.72 56.54
N PHE A 237 11.49 26.64 56.02
CA PHE A 237 12.33 25.75 56.81
C PHE A 237 13.54 26.47 57.41
N PHE A 238 14.20 27.33 56.61
CA PHE A 238 15.33 28.11 57.11
C PHE A 238 14.91 29.20 58.10
N THR A 239 13.80 29.91 57.86
CA THR A 239 13.28 30.90 58.82
C THR A 239 12.99 30.26 60.18
N LEU A 240 12.25 29.14 60.18
CA LEU A 240 11.89 28.44 61.42
C LEU A 240 13.09 27.87 62.17
N ASN A 241 14.11 27.37 61.46
CA ASN A 241 15.33 26.86 62.08
C ASN A 241 16.33 27.95 62.48
N SER A 242 16.15 29.20 62.01
CA SER A 242 16.97 30.34 62.43
C SER A 242 16.45 31.04 63.69
N GLU A 243 15.20 30.77 64.07
CA GLU A 243 14.53 31.30 65.28
C GLU A 243 14.65 30.36 66.49
N LEU A 244 15.24 29.18 66.30
CA LEU A 244 15.56 28.16 67.32
C LEU A 244 17.03 28.26 67.75
#